data_AF-A0A410TM44-F1
#
_entry.id   AF-A0A410TM44-F1
#
_cell.length_a   1.000
_cell.length_b   1.000
_cell.length_c   1.000
_cell.angle_alpha   90.00
_cell.angle_beta   90.00
_cell.angle_gamma   90.00
#
_symmetry.space_group_name_H-M   'P 1'
#
loop_
_entity.id
_entity.type
_entity.pdbx_description
1 polymer ?
#
loop_
_entity_poly.entity_id
_entity_poly.type
_entity_poly.pdbx_seq_one_letter_code
_entity_poly.pdbx_strand_id
1 'polypeptide(L)'
;MTLHFGTAMTGDLRGEIQGQDAEQTMREVDSRLSEVAFSDNLKHTLAFDPREGQSVRIADNAEMMIELDGGPNCNPFVIPMGSLHYESDGHSTVTYQGGGIWKETPSGNEMISPPDMQYKDGTLTFPSVNINGSAGGQVERLQATKNLEYSRERSREYSQLMANCSNASQMTVTVESRYANVWGKYLESEVSTNSTYDLDNADPDDDSVTVTISEGVDFGVGGNESEISVSENATVSTTVLGTEVSRQTPTWLGGMRKDWAPVTMGVVTDDEQMRPWPDGPYNPGDPVTAEQNLNDRETQLSEWTHEFEVEAGATVSIRATQWSCADYDYAGADTYDGATWNHYNCDNLGSVNLRTDASAGENPENVRVLKNGDEMPVIETKYRQRNAEEVLGPLLNETGYLQLEDNEVVFLFEITDPDATWESATDGIGDPNYNDAIVLLEIEDQEGKEVAGGFEIRLTTNEVIIESSDE
;
A
#
# COMPACT_ATOMS: atom_id res chain seq x y z
N MET A 1 59.80 18.05 -20.59
CA MET A 1 58.65 17.59 -19.80
C MET A 1 57.85 18.85 -19.48
N THR A 2 56.90 19.19 -20.34
CA THR A 2 56.08 20.40 -20.20
C THR A 2 54.88 20.03 -19.34
N LEU A 3 54.70 20.71 -18.20
CA LEU A 3 53.63 20.42 -17.23
C LEU A 3 52.26 20.80 -17.81
N HIS A 4 51.31 19.85 -17.82
CA HIS A 4 49.93 19.99 -18.30
C HIS A 4 48.88 20.23 -17.19
N PHE A 5 49.29 20.69 -16.01
CA PHE A 5 48.39 20.81 -14.84
C PHE A 5 47.46 22.04 -14.85
N GLY A 6 47.72 23.07 -15.68
CA GLY A 6 46.90 24.29 -15.72
C GLY A 6 45.65 24.22 -16.60
N THR A 7 45.66 23.37 -17.65
CA THR A 7 44.56 23.27 -18.61
C THR A 7 43.36 22.47 -18.09
N ALA A 8 43.59 21.45 -17.26
CA ALA A 8 42.51 20.65 -16.67
C ALA A 8 41.69 21.45 -15.64
N MET A 9 42.35 22.14 -14.70
CA MET A 9 41.65 22.97 -13.69
C MET A 9 40.92 24.19 -14.31
N THR A 10 41.42 24.74 -15.42
CA THR A 10 40.76 25.86 -16.12
C THR A 10 39.55 25.37 -16.94
N GLY A 11 39.56 24.11 -17.40
CA GLY A 11 38.42 23.47 -18.05
C GLY A 11 37.28 23.23 -17.06
N ASP A 12 37.58 22.64 -15.90
CA ASP A 12 36.62 22.42 -14.81
C ASP A 12 35.92 23.71 -14.38
N LEU A 13 36.69 24.76 -14.09
CA LEU A 13 36.14 26.06 -13.69
C LEU A 13 35.28 26.71 -14.78
N ARG A 14 35.58 26.48 -16.07
CA ARG A 14 34.75 26.98 -17.17
C ARG A 14 33.44 26.20 -17.28
N GLY A 15 33.49 24.88 -17.10
CA GLY A 15 32.31 24.02 -17.07
C GLY A 15 31.35 24.38 -15.93
N GLU A 16 31.87 24.61 -14.71
CA GLU A 16 31.06 25.04 -13.57
C GLU A 16 30.35 26.38 -13.82
N ILE A 17 31.07 27.38 -14.36
CA ILE A 17 30.49 28.69 -14.66
C ILE A 17 29.44 28.59 -15.78
N GLN A 18 29.70 27.79 -16.83
CA GLN A 18 28.74 27.57 -17.91
C GLN A 18 27.48 26.85 -17.41
N GLY A 19 27.63 25.88 -16.50
CA GLY A 19 26.50 25.20 -15.87
C GLY A 19 25.62 26.14 -15.04
N GLN A 20 26.23 27.01 -14.22
CA GLN A 20 25.48 27.99 -13.42
C GLN A 20 24.72 29.00 -14.29
N ASP A 21 25.32 29.45 -15.40
CA ASP A 21 24.69 30.36 -16.36
C ASP A 21 23.51 29.70 -17.07
N ALA A 22 23.66 28.41 -17.41
CA ALA A 22 22.58 27.60 -17.98
C ALA A 22 21.43 27.40 -16.98
N GLU A 23 21.73 27.05 -15.73
CA GLU A 23 20.70 26.93 -14.68
C GLU A 23 19.93 28.24 -14.47
N GLN A 24 20.62 29.38 -14.40
CA GLN A 24 19.98 30.68 -14.23
C GLN A 24 19.11 31.04 -15.44
N THR A 25 19.61 30.79 -16.65
CA THR A 25 18.85 31.00 -17.90
C THR A 25 17.59 30.13 -17.90
N MET A 26 17.71 28.87 -17.53
CA MET A 26 16.58 27.93 -17.52
C MET A 26 15.55 28.25 -16.43
N ARG A 27 15.95 28.83 -15.29
CA ARG A 27 15.02 29.38 -14.28
C ARG A 27 14.21 30.55 -14.81
N GLU A 28 14.83 31.43 -15.61
CA GLU A 28 14.08 32.50 -16.28
C GLU A 28 13.14 31.93 -17.36
N VAL A 29 13.59 30.94 -18.14
CA VAL A 29 12.75 30.25 -19.12
C VAL A 29 11.53 29.61 -18.46
N ASP A 30 11.71 28.86 -17.38
CA ASP A 30 10.63 28.29 -16.58
C ASP A 30 9.64 29.37 -16.10
N SER A 31 10.14 30.44 -15.49
CA SER A 31 9.32 31.59 -15.07
C SER A 31 8.48 32.17 -16.22
N ARG A 32 9.07 32.33 -17.42
CA ARG A 32 8.36 32.83 -18.61
C ARG A 32 7.35 31.84 -19.16
N LEU A 33 7.68 30.55 -19.19
CA LEU A 33 6.77 29.50 -19.62
C LEU A 33 5.58 29.39 -18.68
N SER A 34 5.81 29.48 -17.37
CA SER A 34 4.77 29.55 -16.34
C SER A 34 3.90 30.80 -16.49
N GLU A 35 4.49 31.97 -16.80
CA GLU A 35 3.72 33.19 -17.10
C GLU A 35 2.85 32.99 -18.36
N VAL A 36 3.37 32.39 -19.43
CA VAL A 36 2.59 32.06 -20.64
C VAL A 36 1.47 31.06 -20.33
N ALA A 37 1.76 30.04 -19.52
CA ALA A 37 0.85 28.96 -19.21
C ALA A 37 -0.28 29.39 -18.27
N PHE A 38 -0.02 30.21 -17.26
CA PHE A 38 -0.98 30.46 -16.18
C PHE A 38 -1.49 31.91 -16.08
N SER A 39 -0.99 32.84 -16.90
CA SER A 39 -1.46 34.23 -16.92
C SER A 39 -2.26 34.61 -18.18
N ASP A 40 -2.77 35.85 -18.21
CA ASP A 40 -3.40 36.44 -19.39
C ASP A 40 -2.38 36.80 -20.50
N ASN A 41 -1.08 36.79 -20.19
CA ASN A 41 -0.03 37.05 -21.16
C ASN A 41 0.34 35.77 -21.92
N LEU A 42 -0.35 35.54 -23.05
CA LEU A 42 -0.27 34.30 -23.82
C LEU A 42 1.03 34.12 -24.61
N LYS A 43 1.97 35.07 -24.55
CA LYS A 43 3.19 35.06 -25.35
C LYS A 43 4.37 35.65 -24.57
N HIS A 44 5.52 35.00 -24.69
CA HIS A 44 6.80 35.51 -24.20
C HIS A 44 7.95 35.19 -25.12
N THR A 45 8.94 36.07 -25.15
CA THR A 45 10.23 35.76 -25.78
C THR A 45 11.12 35.07 -24.75
N LEU A 46 11.60 33.89 -25.08
CA LEU A 46 12.64 33.19 -24.35
C LEU A 46 13.98 33.64 -24.93
N ALA A 47 14.81 34.27 -24.11
CA ALA A 47 16.10 34.81 -24.52
C ALA A 47 17.22 33.89 -24.03
N PHE A 48 18.19 33.65 -24.92
CA PHE A 48 19.39 32.88 -24.67
C PHE A 48 20.60 33.70 -25.12
N ASP A 49 21.73 33.53 -24.45
CA ASP A 49 23.03 34.11 -24.86
C ASP A 49 24.02 32.96 -25.10
N PRO A 50 23.80 32.14 -26.15
CA PRO A 50 24.59 30.93 -26.36
C PRO A 50 26.03 31.29 -26.74
N ARG A 51 26.99 30.75 -26.00
CA ARG A 51 28.41 30.81 -26.36
C ARG A 51 28.74 29.76 -27.43
N GLU A 52 29.96 29.83 -27.95
CA GLU A 52 30.48 28.78 -28.84
C GLU A 52 30.42 27.41 -28.14
N GLY A 53 29.73 26.44 -28.76
CA GLY A 53 29.49 25.11 -28.21
C GLY A 53 28.25 24.97 -27.30
N GLN A 54 27.38 25.99 -27.24
CA GLN A 54 26.07 25.90 -26.57
C GLN A 54 24.92 25.88 -27.58
N SER A 55 23.88 25.10 -27.31
CA SER A 55 22.71 24.99 -28.19
C SER A 55 21.42 24.77 -27.41
N VAL A 56 20.29 25.15 -28.03
CA VAL A 56 18.95 24.82 -27.53
C VAL A 56 18.32 23.76 -28.42
N ARG A 57 17.57 22.84 -27.82
CA ARG A 57 16.79 21.82 -28.52
C ARG A 57 15.43 21.62 -27.86
N ILE A 58 14.37 21.57 -28.66
CA ILE A 58 13.03 21.15 -28.22
C ILE A 58 12.82 19.67 -28.56
N ALA A 59 12.21 18.92 -27.66
CA ALA A 59 11.91 17.51 -27.86
C ALA A 59 10.57 17.12 -27.25
N ASP A 60 9.92 16.14 -27.87
CA ASP A 60 8.72 15.46 -27.35
C ASP A 60 9.15 14.04 -26.97
N ASN A 61 9.56 13.87 -25.72
CA ASN A 61 10.32 12.70 -25.28
C ASN A 61 10.08 12.33 -23.80
N ALA A 62 8.97 12.77 -23.23
CA ALA A 62 8.58 12.38 -21.89
C ALA A 62 7.08 12.50 -21.67
N GLU A 63 6.57 11.66 -20.79
CA GLU A 63 5.19 11.65 -20.37
C GLU A 63 5.05 11.17 -18.93
N MET A 64 3.96 11.59 -18.29
CA MET A 64 3.53 11.07 -17.01
C MET A 64 2.19 10.38 -17.22
N MET A 65 2.12 9.10 -16.86
CA MET A 65 0.90 8.31 -16.86
C MET A 65 0.38 8.19 -15.43
N ILE A 66 -0.90 8.49 -15.22
CA ILE A 66 -1.56 8.27 -13.94
C ILE A 66 -2.68 7.25 -14.16
N GLU A 67 -2.64 6.17 -13.40
CA GLU A 67 -3.65 5.10 -13.41
C GLU A 67 -4.34 5.06 -12.05
N LEU A 68 -5.65 4.85 -12.06
CA LEU A 68 -6.48 4.66 -10.87
C LEU A 68 -7.20 3.32 -11.02
N ASP A 69 -7.31 2.58 -9.93
CA ASP A 69 -8.01 1.28 -9.87
C ASP A 69 -9.55 1.40 -9.80
N GLY A 70 -10.13 2.49 -10.33
CA GLY A 70 -11.57 2.79 -10.29
C GLY A 70 -12.46 1.95 -11.23
N GLY A 71 -12.04 0.75 -11.63
CA GLY A 71 -12.79 -0.16 -12.51
C GLY A 71 -12.70 0.13 -14.03
N PRO A 72 -13.45 -0.60 -14.88
CA PRO A 72 -13.18 -0.70 -16.32
C PRO A 72 -13.47 0.56 -17.15
N ASN A 73 -14.08 1.59 -16.56
CA ASN A 73 -14.34 2.87 -17.22
C ASN A 73 -13.36 3.97 -16.80
N CYS A 74 -12.48 3.68 -15.85
CA CYS A 74 -11.41 4.57 -15.43
C CYS A 74 -10.20 4.36 -16.35
N ASN A 75 -10.02 5.25 -17.33
CA ASN A 75 -8.89 5.17 -18.25
C ASN A 75 -7.68 5.93 -17.69
N PRO A 76 -6.45 5.51 -18.01
CA PRO A 76 -5.23 6.23 -17.65
C PRO A 76 -5.22 7.68 -18.15
N PHE A 77 -4.66 8.57 -17.34
CA PHE A 77 -4.37 9.96 -17.72
C PHE A 77 -2.95 10.03 -18.26
N VAL A 78 -2.78 10.37 -19.55
CA VAL A 78 -1.45 10.50 -20.17
C VAL A 78 -1.12 11.98 -20.35
N ILE A 79 -0.19 12.48 -19.55
CA ILE A 79 0.23 13.88 -19.51
C ILE A 79 1.54 14.03 -20.29
N PRO A 80 1.52 14.63 -21.49
CA PRO A 80 2.74 14.87 -22.25
C PRO A 80 3.60 15.94 -21.56
N MET A 81 4.91 15.71 -21.56
CA MET A 81 5.92 16.57 -20.94
C MET A 81 7.07 16.82 -21.92
N GLY A 82 6.78 17.53 -23.02
CA GLY A 82 7.82 18.00 -23.91
C GLY A 82 8.88 18.81 -23.16
N SER A 83 10.10 18.82 -23.70
CA SER A 83 11.29 19.31 -23.01
C SER A 83 12.11 20.30 -23.84
N LEU A 84 12.76 21.24 -23.13
CA LEU A 84 13.68 22.23 -23.69
C LEU A 84 15.04 21.97 -23.07
N HIS A 85 15.98 21.55 -23.89
CA HIS A 85 17.35 21.28 -23.50
C HIS A 85 18.22 22.47 -23.83
N TYR A 86 18.94 22.99 -22.84
CA TYR A 86 20.05 23.89 -23.03
C TYR A 86 21.36 23.12 -22.81
N GLU A 87 21.99 22.79 -23.93
CA GLU A 87 23.13 21.88 -24.03
C GLU A 87 24.44 22.68 -24.10
N SER A 88 25.47 22.21 -23.40
CA SER A 88 26.83 22.75 -23.47
C SER A 88 27.81 21.62 -23.79
N ASP A 89 28.54 21.75 -24.90
CA ASP A 89 29.43 20.72 -25.45
C ASP A 89 30.31 20.06 -24.36
N GLY A 90 30.06 18.78 -24.08
CA GLY A 90 30.90 17.94 -23.23
C GLY A 90 30.82 18.19 -21.71
N HIS A 91 29.84 18.95 -21.21
CA HIS A 91 29.76 19.28 -19.78
C HIS A 91 28.41 18.90 -19.14
N SER A 92 27.36 19.69 -19.33
CA SER A 92 26.08 19.52 -18.65
C SER A 92 24.92 19.97 -19.52
N THR A 93 23.81 19.24 -19.48
CA THR A 93 22.54 19.61 -20.13
C THR A 93 21.58 20.05 -19.04
N VAL A 94 21.05 21.28 -19.13
CA VAL A 94 19.97 21.75 -18.25
C VAL A 94 18.67 21.70 -19.04
N THR A 95 17.68 21.00 -18.52
CA THR A 95 16.42 20.71 -19.21
C THR A 95 15.25 21.23 -18.42
N TYR A 96 14.35 21.94 -19.10
CA TYR A 96 13.00 22.18 -18.60
C TYR A 96 12.09 21.03 -19.04
N GLN A 97 11.29 20.49 -18.12
CA GLN A 97 10.31 19.45 -18.41
C GLN A 97 9.22 19.41 -17.34
N GLY A 98 7.95 19.40 -17.76
CA GLY A 98 6.79 19.21 -16.86
C GLY A 98 6.59 20.30 -15.81
N GLY A 99 7.25 21.47 -15.96
CA GLY A 99 7.28 22.53 -14.94
C GLY A 99 8.48 22.46 -13.99
N GLY A 100 9.35 21.45 -14.10
CA GLY A 100 10.60 21.34 -13.35
C GLY A 100 11.84 21.67 -14.18
N ILE A 101 12.97 21.86 -13.49
CA ILE A 101 14.29 22.04 -14.10
C ILE A 101 15.21 20.92 -13.63
N TRP A 102 15.78 20.22 -14.59
CA TRP A 102 16.59 19.02 -14.41
C TRP A 102 17.98 19.25 -15.00
N LYS A 103 19.00 18.67 -14.40
CA LYS A 103 20.37 18.78 -14.88
C LYS A 103 21.00 17.40 -15.00
N GLU A 104 21.55 17.13 -16.17
CA GLU A 104 22.41 15.98 -16.37
C GLU A 104 23.85 16.34 -15.98
N THR A 105 24.44 15.54 -15.11
CA THR A 105 25.85 15.65 -14.71
C THR A 105 26.56 14.31 -14.94
N PRO A 106 27.91 14.30 -14.99
CA PRO A 106 28.67 13.03 -15.04
C PRO A 106 28.41 12.09 -13.86
N SER A 107 27.92 12.60 -12.71
CA SER A 107 27.58 11.84 -11.52
C SER A 107 26.12 11.37 -11.46
N GLY A 108 25.31 11.73 -12.46
CA GLY A 108 23.88 11.42 -12.53
C GLY A 108 23.02 12.67 -12.71
N ASN A 109 21.70 12.45 -12.73
CA ASN A 109 20.72 13.51 -12.84
C ASN A 109 20.51 14.23 -11.50
N GLU A 110 20.19 15.52 -11.57
CA GLU A 110 19.88 16.38 -10.44
C GLU A 110 18.60 17.19 -10.71
N MET A 111 17.76 17.36 -9.70
CA MET A 111 16.62 18.28 -9.73
C MET A 111 17.09 19.66 -9.25
N ILE A 112 17.02 20.65 -10.14
CA ILE A 112 17.43 22.03 -9.86
C ILE A 112 16.23 22.85 -9.35
N SER A 113 15.05 22.60 -9.91
CA SER A 113 13.79 23.20 -9.48
C SER A 113 12.69 22.13 -9.58
N PRO A 114 11.89 21.92 -8.52
CA PRO A 114 10.77 20.99 -8.59
C PRO A 114 9.66 21.56 -9.50
N PRO A 115 8.82 20.71 -10.09
CA PRO A 115 7.55 21.13 -10.66
C PRO A 115 6.58 21.57 -9.56
N ASP A 116 5.52 22.30 -9.94
CA ASP A 116 4.45 22.73 -9.02
C ASP A 116 3.42 21.59 -8.74
N MET A 117 3.89 20.35 -8.60
CA MET A 117 3.04 19.20 -8.27
C MET A 117 2.90 19.06 -6.75
N GLN A 118 1.72 18.67 -6.29
CA GLN A 118 1.46 18.48 -4.87
C GLN A 118 0.54 17.29 -4.67
N TYR A 119 0.83 16.48 -3.67
CA TYR A 119 -0.07 15.44 -3.20
C TYR A 119 -0.45 15.70 -1.75
N LYS A 120 -1.76 15.81 -1.50
CA LYS A 120 -2.29 16.11 -0.17
C LYS A 120 -3.68 15.52 0.02
N ASP A 121 -3.92 14.80 1.12
CA ASP A 121 -5.25 14.32 1.52
C ASP A 121 -5.97 13.57 0.37
N GLY A 122 -5.27 12.65 -0.31
CA GLY A 122 -5.81 11.89 -1.45
C GLY A 122 -5.94 12.68 -2.75
N THR A 123 -5.57 13.97 -2.74
CA THR A 123 -5.67 14.84 -3.92
C THR A 123 -4.29 15.05 -4.55
N LEU A 124 -4.10 14.58 -5.78
CA LEU A 124 -2.96 14.94 -6.62
C LEU A 124 -3.31 16.20 -7.43
N THR A 125 -2.60 17.30 -7.20
CA THR A 125 -2.72 18.52 -7.99
C THR A 125 -1.48 18.69 -8.85
N PHE A 126 -1.66 18.74 -10.18
CA PHE A 126 -0.55 18.95 -11.10
C PHE A 126 -0.90 19.97 -12.19
N PRO A 127 -0.44 21.22 -12.05
CA PRO A 127 -0.50 22.24 -13.07
C PRO A 127 0.65 22.03 -14.07
N SER A 128 0.48 21.07 -14.99
CA SER A 128 1.53 20.73 -15.96
C SER A 128 1.63 21.75 -17.10
N VAL A 129 2.85 21.96 -17.56
CA VAL A 129 3.17 22.74 -18.76
C VAL A 129 3.85 21.83 -19.76
N ASN A 130 3.17 21.57 -20.87
CA ASN A 130 3.70 20.85 -22.00
C ASN A 130 4.26 21.86 -23.01
N ILE A 131 5.51 21.70 -23.43
CA ILE A 131 6.08 22.49 -24.52
C ILE A 131 6.12 21.66 -25.80
N ASN A 132 5.81 22.29 -26.92
CA ASN A 132 5.77 21.65 -28.23
C ASN A 132 6.40 22.58 -29.28
N GLY A 133 6.59 22.10 -30.51
CA GLY A 133 7.22 22.83 -31.61
C GLY A 133 8.62 22.32 -31.91
N SER A 134 9.44 23.17 -32.52
CA SER A 134 10.77 22.77 -32.96
C SER A 134 11.74 23.94 -32.94
N ALA A 135 12.84 23.77 -32.20
CA ALA A 135 14.02 24.61 -32.27
C ALA A 135 15.27 23.75 -32.07
N GLY A 136 16.37 24.15 -32.70
CA GLY A 136 17.62 23.38 -32.68
C GLY A 136 18.82 24.25 -33.05
N GLY A 137 19.91 24.13 -32.29
CA GLY A 137 21.18 24.79 -32.57
C GLY A 137 21.41 26.06 -31.74
N GLN A 138 22.27 26.95 -32.23
CA GLN A 138 22.52 28.25 -31.61
C GLN A 138 21.38 29.21 -31.93
N VAL A 139 20.51 29.44 -30.95
CA VAL A 139 19.37 30.36 -31.04
C VAL A 139 19.47 31.41 -29.94
N GLU A 140 19.25 32.67 -30.27
CA GLU A 140 19.24 33.77 -29.29
C GLU A 140 17.85 34.03 -28.72
N ARG A 141 16.80 33.78 -29.53
CA ARG A 141 15.41 34.09 -29.18
C ARG A 141 14.46 33.02 -29.70
N LEU A 142 13.60 32.52 -28.81
CA LEU A 142 12.46 31.69 -29.17
C LEU A 142 11.17 32.39 -28.73
N GLN A 143 10.11 32.22 -29.50
CA GLN A 143 8.79 32.73 -29.16
C GLN A 143 7.98 31.60 -28.53
N ALA A 144 7.60 31.77 -27.28
CA ALA A 144 6.62 30.94 -26.60
C ALA A 144 5.23 31.51 -26.81
N THR A 145 4.28 30.69 -27.24
CA THR A 145 2.86 31.06 -27.40
C THR A 145 1.96 29.97 -26.83
N LYS A 146 1.04 30.33 -25.93
CA LYS A 146 0.04 29.40 -25.40
C LYS A 146 -0.93 28.94 -26.49
N ASN A 147 -1.09 27.62 -26.63
CA ASN A 147 -2.17 27.04 -27.41
C ASN A 147 -3.45 26.97 -26.55
N LEU A 148 -4.25 28.03 -26.59
CA LEU A 148 -5.46 28.15 -25.77
C LEU A 148 -6.51 27.08 -26.05
N GLU A 149 -6.68 26.68 -27.31
CA GLU A 149 -7.69 25.69 -27.71
C GLU A 149 -7.31 24.33 -27.15
N TYR A 150 -6.11 23.85 -27.46
CA TYR A 150 -5.59 22.58 -26.95
C TYR A 150 -5.58 22.52 -25.41
N SER A 151 -5.07 23.57 -24.75
CA SER A 151 -5.00 23.62 -23.28
C SER A 151 -6.39 23.49 -22.64
N ARG A 152 -7.41 24.12 -23.23
CA ARG A 152 -8.80 24.06 -22.73
C ARG A 152 -9.45 22.72 -23.00
N GLU A 153 -9.21 22.14 -24.17
CA GLU A 153 -9.76 20.83 -24.53
C GLU A 153 -9.17 19.74 -23.64
N ARG A 154 -7.84 19.71 -23.49
CA ARG A 154 -7.16 18.70 -22.67
C ARG A 154 -7.54 18.77 -21.20
N SER A 155 -7.59 19.98 -20.62
CA SER A 155 -8.01 20.14 -19.21
C SER A 155 -9.47 19.69 -18.98
N ARG A 156 -10.36 19.89 -19.98
CA ARG A 156 -11.74 19.39 -19.92
C ARG A 156 -11.82 17.88 -20.05
N GLU A 157 -11.00 17.28 -20.92
CA GLU A 157 -10.90 15.83 -21.08
C GLU A 157 -10.50 15.16 -19.76
N TYR A 158 -9.44 15.64 -19.10
CA TYR A 158 -9.03 15.09 -17.80
C TYR A 158 -10.09 15.26 -16.72
N SER A 159 -10.76 16.42 -16.67
CA SER A 159 -11.87 16.63 -15.74
C SER A 159 -13.02 15.63 -15.97
N GLN A 160 -13.26 15.21 -17.22
CA GLN A 160 -14.28 14.21 -17.56
C GLN A 160 -13.82 12.78 -17.25
N LEU A 161 -12.55 12.46 -17.48
CA LEU A 161 -11.97 11.17 -17.10
C LEU A 161 -12.04 10.96 -15.60
N MET A 162 -11.69 11.98 -14.81
CA MET A 162 -11.77 11.94 -13.35
C MET A 162 -13.18 11.65 -12.83
N ALA A 163 -14.21 12.18 -13.51
CA ALA A 163 -15.60 11.90 -13.14
C ALA A 163 -16.01 10.42 -13.31
N ASN A 164 -15.25 9.63 -14.07
CA ASN A 164 -15.50 8.19 -14.27
C ASN A 164 -14.67 7.30 -13.34
N CYS A 165 -13.77 7.87 -12.53
CA CYS A 165 -12.86 7.15 -11.64
C CYS A 165 -13.28 7.24 -10.16
N SER A 166 -14.60 7.25 -9.89
CA SER A 166 -15.11 7.26 -8.53
C SER A 166 -14.81 5.93 -7.82
N ASN A 167 -14.32 5.99 -6.57
CA ASN A 167 -13.96 4.84 -5.71
C ASN A 167 -12.62 4.15 -6.04
N ALA A 168 -11.62 4.90 -6.50
CA ALA A 168 -10.26 4.35 -6.59
C ALA A 168 -9.60 4.32 -5.20
N SER A 169 -9.04 3.16 -4.84
CA SER A 169 -8.28 2.85 -3.62
C SER A 169 -6.76 2.81 -3.85
N GLN A 170 -6.32 2.83 -5.12
CA GLN A 170 -4.92 2.87 -5.52
C GLN A 170 -4.70 3.85 -6.70
N MET A 171 -3.66 4.65 -6.62
CA MET A 171 -3.15 5.51 -7.69
C MET A 171 -1.74 5.09 -8.08
N THR A 172 -1.50 4.81 -9.35
CA THR A 172 -0.16 4.53 -9.88
C THR A 172 0.29 5.68 -10.76
N VAL A 173 1.45 6.27 -10.47
CA VAL A 173 2.07 7.36 -11.23
C VAL A 173 3.35 6.86 -11.87
N THR A 174 3.36 6.76 -13.19
CA THR A 174 4.53 6.36 -13.98
C THR A 174 5.08 7.58 -14.73
N VAL A 175 6.39 7.82 -14.64
CA VAL A 175 7.06 8.89 -15.37
C VAL A 175 8.07 8.30 -16.33
N GLU A 176 7.81 8.44 -17.63
CA GLU A 176 8.76 8.11 -18.68
C GLU A 176 9.58 9.37 -19.02
N SER A 177 10.85 9.38 -18.63
CA SER A 177 11.78 10.47 -18.88
C SER A 177 13.22 10.02 -18.66
N ARG A 178 14.16 10.64 -19.38
CA ARG A 178 15.61 10.57 -19.08
C ARG A 178 15.99 11.00 -17.65
N TYR A 179 15.06 11.63 -16.94
CA TYR A 179 15.18 12.10 -15.56
C TYR A 179 14.35 11.26 -14.58
N ALA A 180 13.87 10.07 -14.98
CA ALA A 180 13.01 9.19 -14.18
C ALA A 180 13.55 8.98 -12.76
N ASN A 181 14.83 8.67 -12.61
CA ASN A 181 15.44 8.43 -11.30
C ASN A 181 15.35 9.61 -10.30
N VAL A 182 15.34 10.86 -10.77
CA VAL A 182 15.16 12.05 -9.92
C VAL A 182 13.71 12.49 -9.82
N TRP A 183 12.87 12.19 -10.82
CA TRP A 183 11.42 12.27 -10.71
C TRP A 183 10.88 11.35 -9.60
N GLY A 184 11.36 10.11 -9.52
CA GLY A 184 10.96 9.14 -8.50
C GLY A 184 11.24 9.64 -7.08
N LYS A 185 12.45 10.16 -6.83
CA LYS A 185 12.83 10.76 -5.53
C LYS A 185 11.95 11.95 -5.15
N TYR A 186 11.53 12.74 -6.14
CA TYR A 186 10.64 13.87 -5.89
C TYR A 186 9.22 13.41 -5.57
N LEU A 187 8.66 12.48 -6.37
CA LEU A 187 7.35 11.88 -6.12
C LEU A 187 7.29 11.22 -4.74
N GLU A 188 8.30 10.42 -4.39
CA GLU A 188 8.49 9.82 -3.06
C GLU A 188 8.42 10.89 -1.96
N SER A 189 9.14 12.02 -2.13
CA SER A 189 9.13 13.11 -1.14
C SER A 189 7.77 13.79 -0.99
N GLU A 190 6.96 13.86 -2.05
CA GLU A 190 5.61 14.44 -2.02
C GLU A 190 4.60 13.52 -1.34
N VAL A 191 4.73 12.19 -1.51
CA VAL A 191 3.75 11.21 -1.00
C VAL A 191 4.09 10.67 0.39
N SER A 192 5.38 10.54 0.71
CA SER A 192 5.88 9.89 1.94
C SER A 192 5.43 10.50 3.27
N THR A 193 4.91 11.72 3.25
CA THR A 193 4.45 12.38 4.49
C THR A 193 3.03 12.04 4.87
N ASN A 194 2.23 11.55 3.92
CA ASN A 194 0.79 11.43 4.12
C ASN A 194 0.20 10.17 3.48
N SER A 195 0.96 9.26 2.86
CA SER A 195 0.41 8.04 2.24
C SER A 195 1.42 6.91 2.19
N THR A 196 0.90 5.69 2.18
CA THR A 196 1.62 4.46 1.78
C THR A 196 1.99 4.52 0.30
N TYR A 197 3.23 4.15 -0.02
CA TYR A 197 3.69 4.10 -1.39
C TYR A 197 4.71 2.98 -1.63
N ASP A 198 4.71 2.45 -2.85
CA ASP A 198 5.78 1.60 -3.39
C ASP A 198 6.48 2.32 -4.55
N LEU A 199 7.81 2.27 -4.57
CA LEU A 199 8.63 2.91 -5.59
C LEU A 199 9.36 1.82 -6.39
N ASP A 200 8.88 1.55 -7.60
CA ASP A 200 9.58 0.70 -8.55
C ASP A 200 10.53 1.55 -9.41
N ASN A 201 11.81 1.29 -9.21
CA ASN A 201 12.92 1.81 -10.00
C ASN A 201 13.96 0.68 -10.22
N ALA A 202 13.46 -0.53 -10.46
CA ALA A 202 14.28 -1.75 -10.50
C ALA A 202 15.29 -1.78 -11.67
N ASP A 203 15.04 -1.01 -12.73
CA ASP A 203 15.98 -0.86 -13.85
C ASP A 203 16.45 0.60 -13.99
N PRO A 204 17.66 0.95 -13.50
CA PRO A 204 18.19 2.30 -13.64
C PRO A 204 18.56 2.69 -15.08
N ASP A 205 18.51 1.74 -16.03
CA ASP A 205 18.68 2.00 -17.47
C ASP A 205 17.32 2.17 -18.19
N ASP A 206 16.19 1.90 -17.51
CA ASP A 206 14.86 2.23 -18.01
C ASP A 206 14.61 3.71 -17.70
N ASP A 207 14.33 4.50 -18.73
CA ASP A 207 13.97 5.93 -18.60
C ASP A 207 12.53 6.04 -18.03
N SER A 208 12.20 5.24 -17.01
CA SER A 208 10.87 5.08 -16.42
C SER A 208 10.98 4.89 -14.90
N VAL A 209 10.03 5.46 -14.15
CA VAL A 209 9.88 5.23 -12.71
C VAL A 209 8.40 5.16 -12.37
N THR A 210 8.03 4.27 -11.46
CA THR A 210 6.63 4.10 -11.03
C THR A 210 6.51 4.28 -9.53
N VAL A 211 5.56 5.10 -9.12
CA VAL A 211 5.14 5.27 -7.72
C VAL A 211 3.70 4.84 -7.59
N THR A 212 3.45 3.79 -6.82
CA THR A 212 2.11 3.35 -6.44
C THR A 212 1.76 3.96 -5.10
N ILE A 213 0.59 4.58 -4.98
CA ILE A 213 0.06 5.22 -3.78
C ILE A 213 -1.24 4.49 -3.45
N SER A 214 -1.36 3.93 -2.26
CA SER A 214 -2.57 3.21 -1.83
C SER A 214 -3.25 3.93 -0.67
N GLU A 215 -4.58 3.84 -0.61
CA GLU A 215 -5.33 4.06 0.62
C GLU A 215 -5.09 2.83 1.52
N GLY A 216 -4.57 3.03 2.72
CA GLY A 216 -4.30 1.93 3.66
C GLY A 216 -2.96 2.05 4.39
N VAL A 217 -2.81 1.24 5.42
CA VAL A 217 -1.66 1.23 6.33
C VAL A 217 -0.55 0.32 5.81
N ASP A 218 0.70 0.77 5.84
CA ASP A 218 1.83 -0.13 5.60
C ASP A 218 2.04 -1.08 6.79
N PHE A 219 1.92 -2.39 6.54
CA PHE A 219 2.20 -3.42 7.53
C PHE A 219 2.91 -4.65 6.94
N GLY A 220 3.81 -5.21 7.74
CA GLY A 220 4.52 -6.45 7.47
C GLY A 220 3.87 -7.62 8.19
N VAL A 221 3.97 -8.82 7.62
CA VAL A 221 3.80 -10.07 8.36
C VAL A 221 5.19 -10.52 8.80
N GLY A 222 5.36 -10.80 10.09
CA GLY A 222 6.64 -11.20 10.66
C GLY A 222 7.20 -12.46 10.00
N GLY A 223 8.52 -12.67 10.04
CA GLY A 223 9.18 -13.76 9.30
C GLY A 223 8.75 -15.19 9.68
N ASN A 224 8.11 -15.37 10.85
CA ASN A 224 7.51 -16.65 11.27
C ASN A 224 6.00 -16.72 10.96
N GLU A 225 5.44 -15.68 10.35
CA GLU A 225 4.02 -15.56 10.00
C GLU A 225 3.08 -15.78 11.18
N SER A 226 3.43 -15.22 12.35
CA SER A 226 2.69 -15.38 13.60
C SER A 226 2.22 -14.05 14.22
N GLU A 227 2.65 -12.94 13.63
CA GLU A 227 2.41 -11.58 14.07
C GLU A 227 2.50 -10.63 12.87
N ILE A 228 1.95 -9.43 13.03
CA ILE A 228 2.11 -8.33 12.09
C ILE A 228 2.91 -7.20 12.73
N SER A 229 3.62 -6.43 11.92
CA SER A 229 4.30 -5.19 12.32
C SER A 229 3.71 -4.02 11.55
N VAL A 230 3.22 -3.01 12.26
CA VAL A 230 2.60 -1.82 11.64
C VAL A 230 3.65 -0.73 11.52
N SER A 231 3.80 -0.13 10.34
CA SER A 231 4.85 0.88 10.08
C SER A 231 4.46 2.30 10.52
N GLU A 232 3.18 2.55 10.76
CA GLU A 232 2.60 3.85 11.11
C GLU A 232 1.51 3.73 12.19
N ASN A 233 0.95 4.86 12.62
CA ASN A 233 -0.11 4.85 13.63
C ASN A 233 -1.41 4.33 12.99
N ALA A 234 -2.05 3.33 13.60
CA ALA A 234 -3.17 2.64 12.99
C ALA A 234 -4.27 2.23 13.98
N THR A 235 -5.51 2.22 13.52
CA THR A 235 -6.66 1.59 14.17
C THR A 235 -6.71 0.16 13.66
N VAL A 236 -6.65 -0.80 14.59
CA VAL A 236 -6.71 -2.22 14.26
C VAL A 236 -8.05 -2.77 14.71
N SER A 237 -8.83 -3.30 13.77
CA SER A 237 -10.05 -4.04 14.03
C SER A 237 -9.77 -5.54 13.99
N THR A 238 -10.13 -6.25 15.05
CA THR A 238 -9.92 -7.70 15.17
C THR A 238 -11.25 -8.41 15.37
N THR A 239 -11.60 -9.30 14.46
CA THR A 239 -12.86 -10.05 14.48
C THR A 239 -12.59 -11.54 14.59
N VAL A 240 -12.96 -12.14 15.72
CA VAL A 240 -12.97 -13.60 15.87
C VAL A 240 -14.14 -14.15 15.05
N LEU A 241 -13.86 -14.79 13.91
CA LEU A 241 -14.85 -15.32 12.96
C LEU A 241 -15.45 -16.66 13.41
N GLY A 242 -14.69 -17.43 14.17
CA GLY A 242 -15.16 -18.72 14.68
C GLY A 242 -14.16 -19.42 15.58
N THR A 243 -14.69 -20.34 16.39
CA THR A 243 -13.92 -21.29 17.19
C THR A 243 -14.52 -22.68 17.02
N GLU A 244 -13.68 -23.70 16.86
CA GLU A 244 -14.13 -25.04 16.47
C GLU A 244 -13.62 -26.16 17.38
N VAL A 245 -13.19 -25.89 18.61
CA VAL A 245 -12.65 -26.94 19.48
C VAL A 245 -13.74 -27.81 20.13
N SER A 246 -13.67 -29.14 20.00
CA SER A 246 -14.64 -30.00 20.69
C SER A 246 -14.14 -31.41 20.96
N ARG A 247 -14.72 -32.06 21.97
CA ARG A 247 -14.55 -33.49 22.21
C ARG A 247 -15.83 -34.24 21.85
N GLN A 248 -15.72 -35.29 21.04
CA GLN A 248 -16.87 -36.05 20.56
C GLN A 248 -16.75 -37.53 20.94
N THR A 249 -17.76 -38.08 21.60
CA THR A 249 -17.75 -39.47 22.07
C THR A 249 -19.08 -40.19 21.81
N PRO A 250 -19.06 -41.46 21.36
CA PRO A 250 -20.28 -42.25 21.26
C PRO A 250 -20.93 -42.49 22.62
N THR A 251 -22.26 -42.43 22.66
CA THR A 251 -23.07 -42.79 23.84
C THR A 251 -23.49 -44.25 23.77
N TRP A 252 -23.77 -44.87 24.92
CA TRP A 252 -24.20 -46.27 24.98
C TRP A 252 -25.56 -46.54 24.31
N LEU A 253 -26.38 -45.51 24.06
CA LEU A 253 -27.69 -45.61 23.40
C LEU A 253 -27.61 -45.44 21.87
N GLY A 254 -26.40 -45.33 21.29
CA GLY A 254 -26.21 -45.17 19.84
C GLY A 254 -26.34 -43.73 19.35
N GLY A 255 -26.35 -42.73 20.24
CA GLY A 255 -26.17 -41.31 19.90
C GLY A 255 -24.74 -40.84 20.15
N MET A 256 -24.50 -39.54 20.02
CA MET A 256 -23.20 -38.88 20.25
C MET A 256 -23.30 -37.90 21.41
N ARG A 257 -22.17 -37.68 22.09
CA ARG A 257 -21.93 -36.60 23.04
C ARG A 257 -20.89 -35.66 22.46
N LYS A 258 -21.19 -34.37 22.38
CA LYS A 258 -20.26 -33.30 22.00
C LYS A 258 -20.06 -32.37 23.19
N ASP A 259 -18.84 -32.33 23.69
CA ASP A 259 -18.39 -31.39 24.72
C ASP A 259 -17.69 -30.23 24.00
N TRP A 260 -18.19 -29.01 24.16
CA TRP A 260 -17.56 -27.80 23.63
C TRP A 260 -16.39 -27.44 24.53
N ALA A 261 -15.18 -27.43 23.98
CA ALA A 261 -14.00 -27.20 24.80
C ALA A 261 -13.79 -25.68 24.92
N PRO A 262 -13.70 -25.12 26.14
CA PRO A 262 -13.66 -23.68 26.29
C PRO A 262 -12.43 -23.04 25.64
N VAL A 263 -12.65 -21.97 24.90
CA VAL A 263 -11.62 -21.18 24.20
C VAL A 263 -11.78 -19.72 24.59
N THR A 264 -10.67 -19.09 24.95
CA THR A 264 -10.60 -17.63 25.17
C THR A 264 -9.56 -17.02 24.25
N MET A 265 -9.79 -15.80 23.79
CA MET A 265 -8.88 -15.10 22.89
C MET A 265 -8.45 -13.75 23.47
N GLY A 266 -7.32 -13.24 23.00
CA GLY A 266 -6.79 -11.95 23.41
C GLY A 266 -5.89 -11.34 22.36
N VAL A 267 -5.66 -10.03 22.51
CA VAL A 267 -4.75 -9.26 21.66
C VAL A 267 -3.46 -9.03 22.44
N VAL A 268 -2.32 -9.12 21.77
CA VAL A 268 -1.01 -8.86 22.35
C VAL A 268 -0.30 -7.85 21.45
N THR A 269 0.01 -6.68 22.01
CA THR A 269 0.85 -5.65 21.42
C THR A 269 2.16 -5.52 22.21
N ASP A 270 3.10 -4.70 21.73
CA ASP A 270 4.35 -4.42 22.44
C ASP A 270 4.13 -3.80 23.84
N ASP A 271 3.09 -2.99 23.97
CA ASP A 271 2.79 -2.23 25.19
C ASP A 271 1.78 -2.92 26.11
N GLU A 272 0.86 -3.72 25.55
CA GLU A 272 -0.28 -4.23 26.30
C GLU A 272 -0.72 -5.64 25.88
N GLN A 273 -1.27 -6.39 26.85
CA GLN A 273 -2.02 -7.61 26.59
C GLN A 273 -3.47 -7.42 26.99
N MET A 274 -4.37 -7.57 26.01
CA MET A 274 -5.79 -7.35 26.17
C MET A 274 -6.57 -8.65 26.07
N ARG A 275 -7.73 -8.67 26.73
CA ARG A 275 -8.77 -9.70 26.56
C ARG A 275 -10.06 -8.94 26.30
N PRO A 276 -10.42 -8.66 25.05
CA PRO A 276 -11.57 -7.82 24.76
C PRO A 276 -12.87 -8.59 24.56
N TRP A 277 -12.80 -9.90 24.33
CA TRP A 277 -13.95 -10.73 23.99
C TRP A 277 -14.42 -11.63 25.14
N PRO A 278 -15.73 -11.94 25.23
CA PRO A 278 -16.81 -11.44 24.37
C PRO A 278 -17.36 -10.05 24.77
N ASP A 279 -17.15 -9.59 26.01
CA ASP A 279 -17.83 -8.40 26.58
C ASP A 279 -16.88 -7.33 27.23
N GLY A 280 -15.83 -6.88 26.52
CA GLY A 280 -15.10 -5.65 26.85
C GLY A 280 -13.92 -5.79 27.83
N PRO A 281 -13.18 -4.72 28.14
CA PRO A 281 -11.82 -4.84 28.67
C PRO A 281 -11.83 -5.45 30.07
N TYR A 282 -11.45 -6.72 30.14
CA TYR A 282 -11.16 -7.38 31.39
C TYR A 282 -9.84 -6.86 31.93
N ASN A 283 -9.80 -6.57 33.24
CA ASN A 283 -8.55 -6.28 33.90
C ASN A 283 -7.61 -7.50 33.69
N PRO A 284 -6.40 -7.34 33.13
CA PRO A 284 -5.48 -8.45 32.89
C PRO A 284 -5.12 -9.23 34.17
N GLY A 285 -5.22 -8.57 35.34
CA GLY A 285 -5.01 -9.20 36.64
C GLY A 285 -6.16 -10.07 37.15
N ASP A 286 -7.36 -9.96 36.56
CA ASP A 286 -8.51 -10.76 36.96
C ASP A 286 -8.42 -12.19 36.42
N PRO A 287 -8.89 -13.19 37.19
CA PRO A 287 -8.92 -14.58 36.75
C PRO A 287 -9.85 -14.74 35.54
N VAL A 288 -9.49 -15.66 34.64
CA VAL A 288 -10.35 -16.04 33.51
C VAL A 288 -11.52 -16.87 34.04
N THR A 289 -12.73 -16.57 33.58
CA THR A 289 -13.98 -17.25 33.95
C THR A 289 -14.71 -17.78 32.71
N ALA A 290 -15.76 -18.58 32.90
CA ALA A 290 -16.58 -19.09 31.80
C ALA A 290 -17.33 -18.01 31.02
N GLU A 291 -17.48 -16.81 31.57
CA GLU A 291 -18.08 -15.67 30.85
C GLU A 291 -17.23 -15.21 29.66
N GLN A 292 -15.93 -15.56 29.66
CA GLN A 292 -15.00 -15.26 28.58
C GLN A 292 -14.90 -16.36 27.53
N ASN A 293 -15.64 -17.47 27.70
CA ASN A 293 -15.63 -18.57 26.75
C ASN A 293 -16.31 -18.16 25.45
N LEU A 294 -15.58 -18.22 24.35
CA LEU A 294 -16.11 -17.96 23.01
C LEU A 294 -16.69 -19.23 22.37
N ASN A 295 -16.31 -20.41 22.87
CA ASN A 295 -16.64 -21.68 22.24
C ASN A 295 -17.66 -22.48 23.04
N ASP A 296 -18.94 -22.22 22.78
CA ASP A 296 -20.07 -22.98 23.29
C ASP A 296 -21.13 -23.15 22.19
N ARG A 297 -22.09 -24.07 22.42
CA ARG A 297 -23.13 -24.40 21.44
C ARG A 297 -23.89 -23.17 20.91
N GLU A 298 -24.21 -22.23 21.79
CA GLU A 298 -25.03 -21.06 21.46
C GLU A 298 -24.24 -19.96 20.76
N THR A 299 -22.91 -19.93 20.94
CA THR A 299 -22.05 -18.84 20.48
C THR A 299 -21.10 -19.26 19.37
N GLN A 300 -21.09 -20.54 18.97
CA GLN A 300 -20.20 -21.04 17.91
C GLN A 300 -20.27 -20.22 16.60
N LEU A 301 -21.44 -19.67 16.27
CA LEU A 301 -21.66 -18.86 15.06
C LEU A 301 -21.59 -17.34 15.33
N SER A 302 -21.27 -16.94 16.55
CA SER A 302 -21.09 -15.54 16.88
C SER A 302 -19.73 -15.06 16.40
N GLU A 303 -19.69 -13.80 16.00
CA GLU A 303 -18.46 -13.08 15.70
C GLU A 303 -18.25 -12.04 16.78
N TRP A 304 -17.00 -11.79 17.14
CA TRP A 304 -16.66 -10.82 18.17
C TRP A 304 -15.58 -9.88 17.66
N THR A 305 -15.91 -8.60 17.56
CA THR A 305 -15.01 -7.56 17.05
C THR A 305 -14.48 -6.68 18.17
N HIS A 306 -13.20 -6.33 18.09
CA HIS A 306 -12.57 -5.34 18.96
C HIS A 306 -11.64 -4.42 18.17
N GLU A 307 -11.81 -3.12 18.40
CA GLU A 307 -10.98 -2.06 17.82
C GLU A 307 -10.05 -1.48 18.89
N PHE A 308 -8.81 -1.23 18.51
CA PHE A 308 -7.81 -0.58 19.35
C PHE A 308 -6.79 0.18 18.50
N GLU A 309 -6.09 1.10 19.14
CA GLU A 309 -5.10 1.98 18.53
C GLU A 309 -3.68 1.43 18.74
N VAL A 310 -2.84 1.48 17.71
CA VAL A 310 -1.41 1.15 17.77
C VAL A 310 -0.55 2.29 17.20
N GLU A 311 0.65 2.44 17.74
CA GLU A 311 1.63 3.42 17.27
C GLU A 311 2.55 2.81 16.20
N ALA A 312 3.19 3.68 15.42
CA ALA A 312 4.17 3.31 14.40
C ALA A 312 5.29 2.41 14.98
N GLY A 313 5.53 1.29 14.32
CA GLY A 313 6.51 0.27 14.70
C GLY A 313 6.00 -0.77 15.69
N ALA A 314 4.72 -0.72 16.08
CA ALA A 314 4.12 -1.70 16.98
C ALA A 314 3.96 -3.07 16.30
N THR A 315 4.20 -4.11 17.08
CA THR A 315 3.86 -5.49 16.72
C THR A 315 2.47 -5.83 17.26
N VAL A 316 1.64 -6.50 16.45
CA VAL A 316 0.33 -7.02 16.86
C VAL A 316 0.29 -8.52 16.64
N SER A 317 -0.08 -9.26 17.67
CA SER A 317 -0.34 -10.70 17.62
C SER A 317 -1.64 -11.03 18.33
N ILE A 318 -2.22 -12.16 17.96
CA ILE A 318 -3.45 -12.67 18.57
C ILE A 318 -3.10 -13.94 19.34
N ARG A 319 -3.66 -14.03 20.55
CA ARG A 319 -3.52 -15.18 21.44
C ARG A 319 -4.82 -15.97 21.48
N ALA A 320 -4.72 -17.28 21.32
CA ALA A 320 -5.78 -18.24 21.58
C ALA A 320 -5.40 -19.13 22.77
N THR A 321 -6.37 -19.48 23.62
CA THR A 321 -6.14 -20.37 24.76
C THR A 321 -7.25 -21.39 24.89
N GLN A 322 -6.87 -22.66 24.86
CA GLN A 322 -7.74 -23.81 25.09
C GLN A 322 -7.68 -24.22 26.56
N TRP A 323 -8.83 -24.30 27.22
CA TRP A 323 -8.94 -24.64 28.63
C TRP A 323 -9.52 -26.04 28.84
N SER A 324 -9.03 -26.75 29.86
CA SER A 324 -9.81 -27.85 30.41
C SER A 324 -11.11 -27.31 31.02
N CYS A 325 -12.11 -28.17 31.15
CA CYS A 325 -13.35 -27.83 31.81
C CYS A 325 -13.50 -28.68 33.07
N ALA A 326 -13.82 -28.03 34.20
CA ALA A 326 -14.04 -28.71 35.47
C ALA A 326 -15.42 -29.41 35.48
N ASP A 327 -16.45 -28.72 34.98
CA ASP A 327 -17.84 -29.17 35.01
C ASP A 327 -18.56 -28.81 33.71
N TYR A 328 -19.23 -29.81 33.12
CA TYR A 328 -19.96 -29.69 31.86
C TYR A 328 -21.46 -29.75 32.08
N ASP A 329 -22.18 -28.75 31.59
CA ASP A 329 -23.63 -28.65 31.67
C ASP A 329 -24.30 -29.00 30.35
N TYR A 330 -25.44 -29.69 30.44
CA TYR A 330 -26.18 -30.12 29.25
C TYR A 330 -26.80 -28.91 28.53
N ALA A 331 -26.37 -28.69 27.29
CA ALA A 331 -26.76 -27.55 26.45
C ALA A 331 -27.83 -27.92 25.39
N GLY A 332 -28.46 -29.09 25.52
CA GLY A 332 -29.49 -29.55 24.58
C GLY A 332 -29.01 -30.62 23.62
N ALA A 333 -29.86 -30.98 22.66
CA ALA A 333 -29.58 -32.01 21.69
C ALA A 333 -30.18 -31.70 20.32
N ASP A 334 -29.55 -32.24 19.28
CA ASP A 334 -30.08 -32.23 17.92
C ASP A 334 -29.90 -33.60 17.24
N THR A 335 -30.31 -33.70 15.98
CA THR A 335 -30.15 -34.91 15.17
C THR A 335 -29.28 -34.60 13.96
N TYR A 336 -28.20 -35.36 13.80
CA TYR A 336 -27.26 -35.22 12.69
C TYR A 336 -26.84 -36.61 12.24
N ASP A 337 -26.87 -36.84 10.92
CA ASP A 337 -26.63 -38.12 10.27
C ASP A 337 -27.39 -39.30 10.91
N GLY A 338 -28.67 -39.07 11.24
CA GLY A 338 -29.55 -40.08 11.83
C GLY A 338 -29.25 -40.44 13.30
N ALA A 339 -28.25 -39.83 13.93
CA ALA A 339 -27.93 -40.00 15.34
C ALA A 339 -28.34 -38.78 16.17
N THR A 340 -28.73 -38.98 17.44
CA THR A 340 -28.96 -37.88 18.39
C THR A 340 -27.63 -37.42 18.98
N TRP A 341 -27.35 -36.12 18.92
CA TRP A 341 -26.16 -35.50 19.49
C TRP A 341 -26.54 -34.69 20.72
N ASN A 342 -25.98 -35.06 21.87
CA ASN A 342 -26.16 -34.35 23.13
C ASN A 342 -24.97 -33.39 23.32
N HIS A 343 -25.27 -32.12 23.46
CA HIS A 343 -24.26 -31.08 23.58
C HIS A 343 -24.07 -30.70 25.05
N TYR A 344 -22.83 -30.39 25.40
CA TYR A 344 -22.46 -29.95 26.73
C TYR A 344 -21.50 -28.76 26.64
N ASN A 345 -21.86 -27.68 27.32
CA ASN A 345 -21.05 -26.47 27.41
C ASN A 345 -20.26 -26.49 28.71
N CYS A 346 -19.17 -25.74 28.75
CA CYS A 346 -18.39 -25.63 29.97
C CYS A 346 -19.02 -24.65 30.96
N ASP A 347 -19.37 -25.12 32.16
CA ASP A 347 -19.89 -24.25 33.24
C ASP A 347 -18.73 -23.58 34.02
N ASN A 348 -17.61 -24.29 34.16
CA ASN A 348 -16.48 -23.80 34.94
C ASN A 348 -15.13 -24.17 34.31
N LEU A 349 -14.34 -23.16 33.95
CA LEU A 349 -13.01 -23.33 33.35
C LEU A 349 -12.05 -23.96 34.36
N GLY A 350 -11.23 -24.89 33.85
CA GLY A 350 -10.16 -25.56 34.57
C GLY A 350 -8.80 -24.93 34.31
N SER A 351 -7.76 -25.76 34.23
CA SER A 351 -6.41 -25.34 33.83
C SER A 351 -6.30 -25.12 32.32
N VAL A 352 -5.35 -24.28 31.91
CA VAL A 352 -4.90 -24.17 30.51
C VAL A 352 -4.39 -25.54 30.03
N ASN A 353 -4.85 -25.96 28.85
CA ASN A 353 -4.32 -27.12 28.15
C ASN A 353 -3.27 -26.70 27.13
N LEU A 354 -3.60 -25.70 26.29
CA LEU A 354 -2.72 -25.15 25.27
C LEU A 354 -3.00 -23.66 25.07
N ARG A 355 -1.96 -22.89 24.76
CA ARG A 355 -2.03 -21.44 24.56
C ARG A 355 -1.04 -21.02 23.47
N THR A 356 -1.47 -20.16 22.57
CA THR A 356 -0.59 -19.50 21.61
C THR A 356 -0.23 -18.11 22.12
N ASP A 357 1.06 -17.81 22.21
CA ASP A 357 1.57 -16.48 22.52
C ASP A 357 2.90 -16.34 21.76
N ALA A 358 2.79 -16.15 20.44
CA ALA A 358 3.92 -16.25 19.53
C ALA A 358 5.00 -15.19 19.81
N SER A 359 4.59 -13.97 20.17
CA SER A 359 5.47 -12.89 20.58
C SER A 359 6.24 -13.21 21.87
N ALA A 360 5.68 -14.04 22.75
CA ALA A 360 6.35 -14.60 23.92
C ALA A 360 7.09 -15.93 23.67
N GLY A 361 7.04 -16.47 22.44
CA GLY A 361 7.62 -17.76 22.06
C GLY A 361 6.87 -18.98 22.57
N GLU A 362 5.60 -18.84 22.96
CA GLU A 362 4.76 -19.95 23.42
C GLU A 362 3.92 -20.51 22.27
N ASN A 363 4.30 -21.70 21.80
CA ASN A 363 3.67 -22.37 20.66
C ASN A 363 3.53 -21.46 19.41
N PRO A 364 4.62 -20.87 18.91
CA PRO A 364 4.56 -19.94 17.78
C PRO A 364 4.15 -20.59 16.45
N GLU A 365 4.38 -21.90 16.30
CA GLU A 365 3.98 -22.68 15.11
C GLU A 365 2.47 -22.96 15.05
N ASN A 366 1.76 -22.79 16.18
CA ASN A 366 0.34 -23.06 16.33
C ASN A 366 -0.55 -21.89 15.85
N VAL A 367 0.05 -20.87 15.26
CA VAL A 367 -0.64 -19.74 14.62
C VAL A 367 -0.02 -19.46 13.27
N ARG A 368 -0.85 -19.11 12.28
CA ARG A 368 -0.40 -18.67 10.96
C ARG A 368 -1.17 -17.43 10.53
N VAL A 369 -0.46 -16.42 10.06
CA VAL A 369 -0.99 -15.20 9.46
C VAL A 369 -0.90 -15.33 7.95
N LEU A 370 -2.03 -15.23 7.26
CA LEU A 370 -2.10 -15.26 5.80
C LEU A 370 -2.65 -13.95 5.26
N LYS A 371 -2.20 -13.60 4.05
CA LYS A 371 -2.57 -12.40 3.29
C LYS A 371 -3.50 -12.74 2.13
N ASN A 372 -3.97 -11.70 1.45
CA ASN A 372 -4.68 -11.84 0.17
C ASN A 372 -3.89 -12.71 -0.82
N GLY A 373 -4.58 -13.63 -1.50
CA GLY A 373 -3.97 -14.51 -2.49
C GLY A 373 -3.14 -15.67 -1.93
N ASP A 374 -3.00 -15.80 -0.61
CA ASP A 374 -2.39 -17.00 -0.02
C ASP A 374 -3.33 -18.20 -0.14
N GLU A 375 -2.72 -19.39 -0.29
CA GLU A 375 -3.45 -20.66 -0.41
C GLU A 375 -3.79 -21.22 0.98
N MET A 376 -5.06 -21.54 1.19
CA MET A 376 -5.52 -22.28 2.36
C MET A 376 -5.29 -23.78 2.18
N PRO A 377 -4.81 -24.50 3.20
CA PRO A 377 -4.71 -25.94 3.13
C PRO A 377 -6.10 -26.57 3.04
N VAL A 378 -6.20 -27.72 2.34
CA VAL A 378 -7.45 -28.46 2.22
C VAL A 378 -7.75 -29.17 3.53
N ILE A 379 -8.74 -28.67 4.26
CA ILE A 379 -9.04 -29.11 5.62
C ILE A 379 -10.32 -29.95 5.64
N GLU A 380 -10.16 -31.28 5.69
CA GLU A 380 -11.28 -32.17 6.04
C GLU A 380 -11.37 -32.33 7.56
N THR A 381 -12.51 -31.97 8.14
CA THR A 381 -12.76 -32.20 9.56
C THR A 381 -13.18 -33.65 9.81
N LYS A 382 -12.53 -34.31 10.76
CA LYS A 382 -12.90 -35.67 11.19
C LYS A 382 -14.18 -35.69 12.04
N TYR A 383 -14.41 -34.60 12.73
CA TYR A 383 -15.42 -34.43 13.74
C TYR A 383 -16.47 -33.45 13.24
N ARG A 384 -17.64 -33.41 13.88
CA ARG A 384 -18.69 -32.44 13.54
C ARG A 384 -18.26 -31.03 13.96
N GLN A 385 -17.52 -30.35 13.12
CA GLN A 385 -16.95 -29.00 13.26
C GLN A 385 -16.99 -28.33 11.88
N ARG A 386 -17.07 -27.00 11.85
CA ARG A 386 -16.91 -26.26 10.59
C ARG A 386 -15.46 -26.40 10.11
N ASN A 387 -15.26 -26.56 8.81
CA ASN A 387 -13.92 -26.40 8.22
C ASN A 387 -13.60 -24.91 8.00
N ALA A 388 -12.38 -24.59 7.58
CA ALA A 388 -11.99 -23.20 7.34
C ALA A 388 -12.82 -22.52 6.24
N GLU A 389 -13.24 -23.24 5.19
CA GLU A 389 -14.12 -22.74 4.12
C GLU A 389 -15.48 -22.31 4.68
N GLU A 390 -16.08 -23.10 5.58
CA GLU A 390 -17.35 -22.78 6.23
C GLU A 390 -17.27 -21.58 7.19
N VAL A 391 -16.08 -21.30 7.75
CA VAL A 391 -15.86 -20.14 8.64
C VAL A 391 -15.50 -18.88 7.85
N LEU A 392 -14.58 -18.97 6.89
CA LEU A 392 -14.13 -17.84 6.06
C LEU A 392 -15.16 -17.40 5.02
N GLY A 393 -16.01 -18.33 4.55
CA GLY A 393 -17.08 -18.04 3.61
C GLY A 393 -16.59 -17.30 2.37
N PRO A 394 -17.07 -16.07 2.09
CA PRO A 394 -16.71 -15.33 0.88
C PRO A 394 -15.23 -14.90 0.83
N LEU A 395 -14.51 -14.91 1.95
CA LEU A 395 -13.09 -14.57 2.01
C LEU A 395 -12.20 -15.68 1.43
N LEU A 396 -12.77 -16.83 1.07
CA LEU A 396 -12.07 -17.93 0.43
C LEU A 396 -12.76 -18.28 -0.89
N ASN A 397 -12.01 -18.24 -2.00
CA ASN A 397 -12.59 -18.58 -3.30
C ASN A 397 -12.70 -20.10 -3.51
N GLU A 398 -13.44 -20.51 -4.55
CA GLU A 398 -13.66 -21.93 -4.90
C GLU A 398 -12.37 -22.70 -5.22
N THR A 399 -11.26 -22.00 -5.45
CA THR A 399 -9.93 -22.60 -5.72
C THR A 399 -9.04 -22.69 -4.48
N GLY A 400 -9.50 -22.25 -3.31
CA GLY A 400 -8.76 -22.34 -2.05
C GLY A 400 -7.81 -21.17 -1.79
N TYR A 401 -7.97 -20.04 -2.47
CA TYR A 401 -7.15 -18.84 -2.26
C TYR A 401 -7.94 -17.73 -1.56
N LEU A 402 -7.31 -17.08 -0.59
CA LEU A 402 -7.89 -15.98 0.16
C LEU A 402 -8.21 -14.78 -0.73
N GLN A 403 -9.32 -14.12 -0.46
CA GLN A 403 -9.81 -12.90 -1.11
C GLN A 403 -9.97 -11.83 -0.03
N LEU A 404 -8.87 -11.17 0.29
CA LEU A 404 -8.80 -10.14 1.34
C LEU A 404 -8.49 -8.80 0.69
N GLU A 405 -8.92 -7.71 1.32
CA GLU A 405 -8.45 -6.37 0.96
C GLU A 405 -6.97 -6.22 1.36
N ASP A 406 -6.26 -5.23 0.78
CA ASP A 406 -4.82 -5.06 1.02
C ASP A 406 -4.48 -4.73 2.48
N ASN A 407 -5.46 -4.21 3.23
CA ASN A 407 -5.36 -3.87 4.64
C ASN A 407 -5.85 -4.99 5.59
N GLU A 408 -6.13 -6.18 5.06
CA GLU A 408 -6.66 -7.32 5.81
C GLU A 408 -5.68 -8.50 5.87
N VAL A 409 -5.69 -9.20 7.00
CA VAL A 409 -5.04 -10.51 7.18
C VAL A 409 -5.93 -11.45 7.99
N VAL A 410 -5.70 -12.75 7.85
CA VAL A 410 -6.35 -13.76 8.68
C VAL A 410 -5.33 -14.49 9.57
N PHE A 411 -5.66 -14.62 10.86
CA PHE A 411 -4.94 -15.48 11.79
C PHE A 411 -5.68 -16.81 11.91
N LEU A 412 -4.95 -17.89 11.72
CA LEU A 412 -5.43 -19.27 11.79
C LEU A 412 -4.74 -19.97 12.96
N PHE A 413 -5.51 -20.67 13.78
CA PHE A 413 -5.01 -21.28 15.01
C PHE A 413 -5.25 -22.78 15.06
N GLU A 414 -4.25 -23.49 15.56
CA GLU A 414 -4.34 -24.88 16.00
C GLU A 414 -4.05 -24.92 17.50
N ILE A 415 -5.06 -25.20 18.32
CA ILE A 415 -4.98 -25.18 19.79
C ILE A 415 -5.41 -26.50 20.43
N THR A 416 -5.47 -27.58 19.65
CA THR A 416 -5.65 -28.94 20.17
C THR A 416 -4.42 -29.82 20.05
N ASP A 417 -3.48 -29.48 19.17
CA ASP A 417 -2.19 -30.18 19.00
C ASP A 417 -0.99 -29.27 19.31
N PRO A 418 -0.25 -29.46 20.43
CA PRO A 418 0.90 -28.63 20.79
C PRO A 418 2.12 -28.80 19.86
N ASP A 419 2.15 -29.84 19.03
CA ASP A 419 3.25 -30.12 18.10
C ASP A 419 2.85 -29.82 16.64
N ALA A 420 1.79 -29.03 16.44
CA ALA A 420 1.27 -28.67 15.13
C ALA A 420 2.29 -27.89 14.29
N THR A 421 2.32 -28.18 12.99
CA THR A 421 3.11 -27.45 12.00
C THR A 421 2.26 -27.20 10.76
N TRP A 422 2.51 -26.11 10.06
CA TRP A 422 1.76 -25.77 8.85
C TRP A 422 1.87 -26.86 7.78
N GLU A 423 3.05 -27.44 7.60
CA GLU A 423 3.27 -28.51 6.63
C GLU A 423 2.48 -29.78 6.96
N SER A 424 2.20 -30.04 8.24
CA SER A 424 1.42 -31.20 8.66
C SER A 424 -0.08 -31.07 8.39
N ALA A 425 -0.58 -29.87 8.05
CA ALA A 425 -1.99 -29.60 7.78
C ALA A 425 -2.42 -29.88 6.32
N THR A 426 -1.61 -30.58 5.52
CA THR A 426 -1.76 -30.60 4.05
C THR A 426 -2.46 -31.83 3.45
N ASP A 427 -2.60 -32.96 4.17
CA ASP A 427 -3.06 -34.23 3.58
C ASP A 427 -3.87 -35.16 4.53
N GLY A 428 -4.28 -34.66 5.71
CA GLY A 428 -4.91 -35.44 6.78
C GLY A 428 -6.39 -35.14 7.00
N ILE A 429 -7.13 -36.10 7.58
CA ILE A 429 -8.48 -35.87 8.12
C ILE A 429 -8.36 -35.61 9.63
N GLY A 430 -8.78 -34.43 10.10
CA GLY A 430 -8.68 -34.01 11.50
C GLY A 430 -7.51 -33.07 11.75
N ASP A 431 -6.96 -33.08 12.96
CA ASP A 431 -5.95 -32.13 13.42
C ASP A 431 -4.51 -32.61 13.05
N PRO A 432 -3.56 -31.70 12.79
CA PRO A 432 -3.72 -30.25 12.81
C PRO A 432 -4.36 -29.73 11.53
N ASN A 433 -5.23 -28.74 11.66
CA ASN A 433 -5.94 -28.16 10.53
C ASN A 433 -6.16 -26.65 10.63
N TYR A 434 -5.68 -26.01 11.70
CA TYR A 434 -5.66 -24.56 11.86
C TYR A 434 -7.04 -23.88 11.74
N ASN A 435 -8.13 -24.61 12.03
CA ASN A 435 -9.49 -24.07 12.06
C ASN A 435 -10.04 -23.92 13.49
N ASP A 436 -9.26 -24.26 14.52
CA ASP A 436 -9.71 -24.24 15.91
C ASP A 436 -10.12 -22.84 16.36
N ALA A 437 -9.45 -21.82 15.84
CA ALA A 437 -9.94 -20.45 15.83
C ALA A 437 -9.47 -19.74 14.57
N ILE A 438 -10.32 -18.85 14.04
CA ILE A 438 -10.01 -18.00 12.89
C ILE A 438 -10.35 -16.56 13.25
N VAL A 439 -9.41 -15.64 12.99
CA VAL A 439 -9.58 -14.21 13.27
C VAL A 439 -9.24 -13.42 12.03
N LEU A 440 -10.15 -12.54 11.61
CA LEU A 440 -9.88 -11.51 10.62
C LEU A 440 -9.33 -10.27 11.32
N LEU A 441 -8.27 -9.69 10.79
CA LEU A 441 -7.68 -8.46 11.29
C LEU A 441 -7.63 -7.46 10.13
N GLU A 442 -8.20 -6.29 10.36
CA GLU A 442 -8.26 -5.15 9.43
C GLU A 442 -7.49 -3.98 10.04
N ILE A 443 -6.69 -3.28 9.23
CA ILE A 443 -5.76 -2.24 9.69
C ILE A 443 -6.06 -0.95 8.94
N GLU A 444 -6.46 0.09 9.66
CA GLU A 444 -6.80 1.40 9.09
C GLU A 444 -5.91 2.49 9.69
N ASP A 445 -5.63 3.56 8.96
CA ASP A 445 -4.81 4.67 9.44
C ASP A 445 -5.55 5.43 10.58
N GLN A 446 -4.83 5.84 11.63
CA GLN A 446 -5.42 6.66 12.70
C GLN A 446 -5.68 8.10 12.24
N GLU A 447 -6.94 8.42 11.96
CA GLU A 447 -7.45 9.78 11.69
C GLU A 447 -6.47 10.66 10.90
N GLY A 448 -6.26 10.30 9.63
CA GLY A 448 -5.31 10.96 8.74
C GLY A 448 -5.74 11.00 7.29
N LYS A 449 -6.24 9.88 6.72
CA LYS A 449 -6.81 9.84 5.37
C LYS A 449 -7.81 8.69 5.16
N GLU A 450 -9.04 8.85 5.64
CA GLU A 450 -10.15 8.51 4.75
C GLU A 450 -10.21 9.64 3.72
N VAL A 451 -9.87 9.37 2.46
CA VAL A 451 -10.28 10.27 1.38
C VAL A 451 -11.77 10.00 1.19
N ALA A 452 -12.61 10.68 1.96
CA ALA A 452 -14.06 10.58 1.81
C ALA A 452 -14.45 10.95 0.35
N GLY A 453 -14.55 9.94 -0.53
CA GLY A 453 -14.75 10.10 -1.98
C GLY A 453 -13.73 9.40 -2.91
N GLY A 454 -12.67 8.75 -2.38
CA GLY A 454 -11.56 8.16 -3.14
C GLY A 454 -10.56 9.21 -3.66
N PHE A 455 -9.48 8.77 -4.32
CA PHE A 455 -8.48 9.68 -4.91
C PHE A 455 -9.10 10.77 -5.79
N GLU A 456 -8.63 12.02 -5.65
CA GLU A 456 -8.98 13.14 -6.52
C GLU A 456 -7.76 13.57 -7.34
N ILE A 457 -7.90 13.75 -8.65
CA ILE A 457 -6.84 14.31 -9.50
C ILE A 457 -7.27 15.66 -10.07
N ARG A 458 -6.49 16.70 -9.75
CA ARG A 458 -6.64 18.06 -10.27
C ARG A 458 -5.53 18.37 -11.26
N LEU A 459 -5.75 17.96 -12.51
CA LEU A 459 -4.83 18.24 -13.62
C LEU A 459 -5.22 19.53 -14.34
N THR A 460 -4.26 20.42 -14.53
CA THR A 460 -4.37 21.52 -15.49
C THR A 460 -3.19 21.45 -16.44
N THR A 461 -3.44 21.11 -17.71
CA THR A 461 -2.37 21.03 -18.70
C THR A 461 -2.43 22.20 -19.66
N ASN A 462 -1.33 22.94 -19.73
CA ASN A 462 -1.16 24.04 -20.66
C ASN A 462 -0.14 23.67 -21.72
N GLU A 463 -0.52 23.75 -22.99
CA GLU A 463 0.42 23.59 -24.10
C GLU A 463 0.96 24.96 -24.53
N VAL A 464 2.29 25.04 -24.64
CA VAL A 464 3.02 26.19 -25.13
C VAL A 464 3.81 25.79 -26.37
N ILE A 465 3.47 26.42 -27.51
CA ILE A 465 4.18 26.22 -28.77
C ILE A 465 5.42 27.11 -28.78
N ILE A 466 6.57 26.51 -29.07
CA ILE A 466 7.88 27.14 -29.14
C ILE A 466 8.31 27.19 -30.61
N GLU A 467 8.52 28.39 -31.11
CA GLU A 467 8.96 28.66 -32.49
C GLU A 467 10.19 29.56 -32.50
N SER A 468 11.02 29.45 -33.55
CA SER A 468 12.07 30.44 -33.78
C SER A 468 11.46 31.82 -33.97
N SER A 469 11.96 32.83 -33.26
CA SER A 469 11.54 34.20 -33.52
C SER A 469 12.11 34.67 -34.86
N ASP A 470 11.25 34.97 -35.84
CA ASP A 470 11.68 35.69 -37.04
C ASP A 470 12.21 37.08 -36.60
N GLU A 471 13.36 37.49 -37.15
CA GLU A 471 14.01 38.79 -36.87
C GLU A 471 13.13 40.01 -37.16
#